data_AF-A0AAD9AS95-F1
#
_entry.id   AF-A0AAD9AS95-F1
#
_cell.length_a   1.000
_cell.length_b   1.000
_cell.length_c   1.000
_cell.angle_alpha   90.00
_cell.angle_beta   90.00
_cell.angle_gamma   90.00
#
_symmetry.space_group_name_H-M   'P 1'
#
loop_
_entity.id
_entity.type
_entity.pdbx_description
1 polymer ?
#
loop_
_entity_poly.entity_id
_entity_poly.type
_entity_poly.pdbx_seq_one_letter_code
_entity_poly.pdbx_strand_id
1 'polypeptide(L)'
;MDWQPYITGYIVRSVLSGLVILPALGVSALALRNLGSKHDHTRRWVDFTKAAFGLWTISQLLILVCWIIYAVEYSQRQNGRGYFGPDDATPYIYIVGSLLGTLGQVALLLAFFFLAHALAQLHGSATTNDSRIFSVGRKLVFGGSALIALVEVAVFCCYIAFQIMFKVLPGRDRYVRGDWDNAIRLSFASEYMSASINCMLLIAAVGMTIYAFQAQRKARGSPVQKAAILLLIAVSLWLVARIWAFITTVMSLAMVWWGSPYVGIIDTFLAIWTSFAALMLLYILASNNAYGLSRLHYQEEEDEQRGWEERT
;
A
#
# COMPACT_ATOMS: atom_id res chain seq x y z
N MET A 1 -21.39 -27.54 -13.19
CA MET A 1 -21.23 -26.12 -12.83
C MET A 1 -20.34 -25.49 -13.90
N ASP A 2 -20.75 -24.36 -14.47
CA ASP A 2 -19.92 -23.67 -15.48
C ASP A 2 -18.82 -22.88 -14.78
N TRP A 3 -17.57 -23.30 -14.99
CA TRP A 3 -16.37 -22.68 -14.41
C TRP A 3 -15.74 -21.65 -15.35
N GLN A 4 -16.21 -21.55 -16.59
CA GLN A 4 -15.60 -20.72 -17.62
C GLN A 4 -15.54 -19.21 -17.27
N PRO A 5 -16.54 -18.62 -16.59
CA PRO A 5 -16.44 -17.24 -16.12
C PRO A 5 -15.30 -17.03 -15.11
N TYR A 6 -15.07 -17.97 -14.21
CA TYR A 6 -14.01 -17.88 -13.20
C TYR A 6 -12.63 -17.97 -13.84
N ILE A 7 -12.44 -18.95 -14.73
CA ILE A 7 -11.18 -19.14 -15.48
C ILE A 7 -10.87 -17.86 -16.26
N THR A 8 -11.83 -17.38 -17.04
CA THR A 8 -11.66 -16.15 -17.84
C THR A 8 -11.36 -14.95 -16.95
N GLY A 9 -12.08 -14.80 -15.84
CA GLY A 9 -11.86 -13.74 -14.85
C GLY A 9 -10.45 -13.73 -14.27
N TYR A 10 -9.95 -14.87 -13.80
CA TYR A 10 -8.61 -14.98 -13.24
C TYR A 10 -7.52 -14.79 -14.30
N ILE A 11 -7.73 -15.25 -15.54
CA ILE A 11 -6.81 -14.99 -16.66
C ILE A 11 -6.75 -13.50 -16.95
N VAL A 12 -7.89 -12.84 -17.14
CA VAL A 12 -7.96 -11.40 -17.42
C VAL A 12 -7.32 -10.61 -16.27
N ARG A 13 -7.64 -10.93 -15.02
CA ARG A 13 -7.04 -10.33 -13.82
C ARG A 13 -5.53 -10.49 -13.79
N SER A 14 -5.02 -11.68 -14.12
CA SER A 14 -3.59 -11.97 -14.14
C SER A 14 -2.87 -11.17 -15.21
N VAL A 15 -3.43 -11.10 -16.43
CA VAL A 15 -2.88 -10.30 -17.52
C VAL A 15 -2.85 -8.82 -17.16
N LEU A 16 -3.97 -8.26 -16.71
CA LEU A 16 -4.08 -6.85 -16.32
C LEU A 16 -3.16 -6.48 -15.16
N SER A 17 -2.95 -7.38 -14.20
CA SER A 17 -2.00 -7.17 -13.10
C SER A 17 -0.56 -7.30 -13.58
N GLY A 18 -0.26 -8.29 -14.42
CA GLY A 18 1.07 -8.51 -14.99
C GLY A 18 1.58 -7.34 -15.82
N LEU A 19 0.70 -6.67 -16.56
CA LEU A 19 1.01 -5.44 -17.31
C LEU A 19 1.55 -4.31 -16.43
N VAL A 20 1.20 -4.31 -15.14
CA VAL A 20 1.64 -3.31 -14.17
C VAL A 20 2.84 -3.79 -13.36
N ILE A 21 2.82 -5.05 -12.92
CA ILE A 21 3.85 -5.63 -12.05
C ILE A 21 5.20 -5.71 -12.77
N LEU A 22 5.21 -6.04 -14.07
CA LEU A 22 6.46 -6.16 -14.84
C LEU A 22 7.20 -4.81 -14.94
N PRO A 23 6.58 -3.69 -15.35
CA PRO A 23 7.18 -2.36 -15.23
C PRO A 23 7.57 -2.01 -13.79
N ALA A 24 6.72 -2.34 -12.80
CA ALA A 24 6.99 -2.02 -11.40
C ALA A 24 8.25 -2.72 -10.85
N LEU A 25 8.56 -3.93 -11.29
CA LEU A 25 9.82 -4.63 -10.98
C LEU A 25 11.02 -3.86 -11.51
N GLY A 26 10.97 -3.43 -12.78
CA GLY A 26 12.01 -2.61 -13.39
C GLY A 26 12.21 -1.29 -12.63
N VAL A 27 11.12 -0.59 -12.32
CA VAL A 27 11.17 0.68 -11.57
C VAL A 27 11.65 0.47 -10.14
N SER A 28 11.27 -0.61 -9.47
CA SER A 28 11.75 -0.92 -8.11
C SER A 28 13.26 -1.16 -8.09
N ALA A 29 13.79 -1.89 -9.08
CA ALA A 29 15.23 -2.07 -9.23
C ALA A 29 15.95 -0.73 -9.50
N LEU A 30 15.37 0.13 -10.34
CA LEU A 30 15.89 1.47 -10.60
C LEU A 30 15.82 2.37 -9.36
N ALA A 31 14.74 2.31 -8.60
CA ALA A 31 14.55 3.06 -7.37
C ALA A 31 15.61 2.69 -6.32
N LEU A 32 15.94 1.41 -6.18
CA LEU A 32 17.00 0.95 -5.28
C LEU A 32 18.39 1.42 -5.74
N ARG A 33 18.65 1.46 -7.04
CA ARG A 33 19.97 1.84 -7.61
C ARG A 33 20.20 3.35 -7.67
N ASN A 34 19.20 4.11 -8.12
CA ASN A 34 19.39 5.49 -8.57
C ASN A 34 18.93 6.54 -7.57
N LEU A 35 17.98 6.21 -6.68
CA LEU A 35 17.54 7.15 -5.66
C LEU A 35 18.59 7.15 -4.53
N GLY A 36 19.52 8.10 -4.56
CA GLY A 36 20.57 8.21 -3.55
C GLY A 36 20.01 8.40 -2.13
N SER A 37 20.49 7.60 -1.18
CA SER A 37 20.36 7.88 0.26
C SER A 37 21.35 8.98 0.60
N LYS A 38 20.91 10.24 0.54
CA LYS A 38 21.62 11.31 1.25
C LYS A 38 20.97 11.44 2.63
N HIS A 39 21.79 11.51 3.68
CA HIS A 39 21.39 11.64 5.09
C HIS A 39 20.64 12.96 5.41
N ASP A 40 20.07 13.59 4.40
CA ASP A 40 19.38 14.86 4.52
C ASP A 40 17.94 14.62 5.03
N HIS A 41 17.57 15.28 6.12
CA HIS A 41 16.27 15.07 6.78
C HIS A 41 15.08 15.37 5.85
N THR A 42 15.29 16.21 4.83
CA THR A 42 14.34 16.59 3.78
C THR A 42 14.08 15.50 2.74
N ARG A 43 14.93 14.46 2.67
CA ARG A 43 14.82 13.35 1.70
C ARG A 43 14.38 12.02 2.31
N ARG A 44 14.05 11.96 3.60
CA ARG A 44 13.56 10.72 4.27
C ARG A 44 12.38 10.06 3.56
N TRP A 45 11.52 10.84 2.91
CA TRP A 45 10.40 10.32 2.13
C TRP A 45 10.83 9.42 0.97
N VAL A 46 12.02 9.64 0.39
CA VAL A 46 12.57 8.84 -0.72
C VAL A 46 12.85 7.40 -0.29
N ASP A 47 13.38 7.20 0.92
CA ASP A 47 13.64 5.86 1.45
C ASP A 47 12.33 5.11 1.74
N PHE A 48 11.32 5.81 2.25
CA PHE A 48 9.98 5.25 2.39
C PHE A 48 9.34 4.95 1.03
N THR A 49 9.56 5.77 -0.01
CA THR A 49 9.11 5.47 -1.37
C THR A 49 9.76 4.21 -1.92
N LYS A 50 11.07 4.00 -1.72
CA LYS A 50 11.74 2.75 -2.12
C LYS A 50 11.15 1.54 -1.41
N ALA A 51 10.97 1.64 -0.09
CA ALA A 51 10.39 0.56 0.70
C ALA A 51 8.97 0.26 0.23
N ALA A 52 8.15 1.29 -0.01
CA ALA A 52 6.79 1.14 -0.52
C ALA A 52 6.77 0.45 -1.89
N PHE A 53 7.63 0.86 -2.83
CA PHE A 53 7.76 0.21 -4.13
C PHE A 53 8.15 -1.26 -3.99
N GLY A 54 9.24 -1.55 -3.29
CA GLY A 54 9.76 -2.92 -3.17
C GLY A 54 8.73 -3.84 -2.51
N LEU A 55 8.15 -3.43 -1.39
CA LEU A 55 7.15 -4.20 -0.66
C LEU A 55 5.87 -4.40 -1.49
N TRP A 56 5.38 -3.35 -2.13
CA TRP A 56 4.19 -3.43 -2.97
C TRP A 56 4.43 -4.34 -4.18
N THR A 57 5.56 -4.19 -4.88
CA THR A 57 5.86 -5.02 -6.06
C THR A 57 6.02 -6.49 -5.70
N ILE A 58 6.72 -6.82 -4.62
CA ILE A 58 6.86 -8.23 -4.18
C ILE A 58 5.49 -8.78 -3.76
N SER A 59 4.70 -8.01 -3.00
CA SER A 59 3.33 -8.37 -2.61
C SER A 59 2.47 -8.70 -3.83
N GLN A 60 2.43 -7.82 -4.83
CA GLN A 60 1.63 -8.01 -6.03
C GLN A 60 2.15 -9.18 -6.89
N LEU A 61 3.46 -9.42 -6.92
CA LEU A 61 4.02 -10.58 -7.60
C LEU A 61 3.56 -11.90 -6.96
N LEU A 62 3.57 -12.00 -5.63
CA LEU A 62 3.06 -13.17 -4.91
C LEU A 62 1.56 -13.38 -5.15
N ILE A 63 0.79 -12.29 -5.11
CA ILE A 63 -0.66 -12.32 -5.36
C ILE A 63 -0.97 -12.72 -6.83
N LEU A 64 -0.17 -12.25 -7.79
CA LEU A 64 -0.28 -12.65 -9.19
C LEU A 64 -0.06 -14.16 -9.36
N VAL A 65 0.94 -14.72 -8.68
CA VAL A 65 1.18 -16.17 -8.68
C VAL A 65 -0.06 -16.92 -8.17
N CYS A 66 -0.69 -16.44 -7.09
CA CYS A 66 -1.94 -17.03 -6.61
C CYS A 66 -3.07 -16.98 -7.66
N TRP A 67 -3.25 -15.86 -8.37
CA TRP A 67 -4.29 -15.76 -9.42
C TRP A 67 -4.05 -16.73 -10.58
N ILE A 68 -2.80 -16.96 -10.96
CA ILE A 68 -2.43 -17.95 -11.98
C ILE A 68 -2.76 -19.36 -11.49
N ILE A 69 -2.39 -19.70 -10.24
CA ILE A 69 -2.71 -21.00 -9.64
C ILE A 69 -4.22 -21.23 -9.64
N TYR A 70 -5.02 -20.25 -9.21
CA TYR A 70 -6.47 -20.37 -9.22
C TYR A 70 -7.03 -20.55 -10.63
N ALA A 71 -6.52 -19.84 -11.65
CA ALA A 71 -6.95 -20.03 -13.04
C ALA A 71 -6.71 -21.47 -13.53
N VAL A 72 -5.54 -22.04 -13.21
CA VAL A 72 -5.19 -23.42 -13.53
C VAL A 72 -6.12 -24.39 -12.79
N GLU A 73 -6.34 -24.18 -11.50
CA GLU A 73 -7.19 -25.02 -10.67
C GLU A 73 -8.63 -25.08 -11.20
N TYR A 74 -9.24 -23.91 -11.51
CA TYR A 74 -10.58 -23.88 -12.08
C TYR A 74 -10.64 -24.53 -13.48
N SER A 75 -9.59 -24.40 -14.30
CA SER A 75 -9.50 -25.06 -15.60
C SER A 75 -9.45 -26.59 -15.47
N GLN A 76 -8.70 -27.11 -14.50
CA GLN A 76 -8.64 -28.55 -14.24
C GLN A 76 -9.99 -29.09 -13.78
N ARG A 77 -10.69 -28.36 -12.89
CA ARG A 77 -12.05 -28.70 -12.44
C ARG A 77 -13.06 -28.73 -13.59
N GLN A 78 -12.96 -27.80 -14.54
CA GLN A 78 -13.80 -27.81 -15.74
C GLN A 78 -13.59 -29.07 -16.58
N ASN A 79 -12.34 -29.54 -16.66
CA ASN A 79 -11.97 -30.72 -17.44
C ASN A 79 -12.18 -32.05 -16.72
N GLY A 80 -12.91 -32.06 -15.59
CA GLY A 80 -13.24 -33.28 -14.85
C GLY A 80 -12.05 -33.96 -14.17
N ARG A 81 -10.87 -33.33 -14.17
CA ARG A 81 -9.77 -33.74 -13.30
C ARG A 81 -10.17 -33.34 -11.88
N GLY A 82 -10.20 -34.31 -10.97
CA GLY A 82 -10.63 -34.12 -9.59
C GLY A 82 -9.94 -32.93 -8.91
N TYR A 83 -10.52 -32.48 -7.80
CA TYR A 83 -9.98 -31.39 -6.98
C TYR A 83 -8.53 -31.71 -6.56
N PHE A 84 -7.55 -31.20 -7.30
CA PHE A 84 -6.29 -30.81 -6.71
C PHE A 84 -6.66 -29.62 -5.83
N GLY A 85 -6.70 -29.83 -4.51
CA GLY A 85 -6.85 -28.71 -3.61
C GLY A 85 -5.78 -27.67 -3.91
N PRO A 86 -5.97 -26.41 -3.49
CA PRO A 86 -4.89 -25.45 -3.55
C PRO A 86 -3.67 -26.15 -2.95
N ASP A 87 -2.60 -26.30 -3.75
CA ASP A 87 -1.35 -26.85 -3.26
C ASP A 87 -1.10 -26.23 -1.90
N ASP A 88 -0.69 -27.04 -0.91
CA ASP A 88 -0.64 -26.67 0.50
C ASP A 88 -0.01 -25.29 0.76
N ALA A 89 0.85 -24.82 -0.15
CA ALA A 89 1.53 -23.54 -0.20
C ALA A 89 0.67 -22.29 -0.56
N THR A 90 -0.40 -22.40 -1.34
CA THR A 90 -1.10 -21.24 -1.93
C THR A 90 -1.65 -20.25 -0.88
N PRO A 91 -2.32 -20.70 0.20
CA PRO A 91 -2.78 -19.81 1.27
C PRO A 91 -1.61 -19.09 1.98
N TYR A 92 -0.45 -19.75 2.10
CA TYR A 92 0.75 -19.17 2.69
C TYR A 92 1.37 -18.10 1.79
N ILE A 93 1.43 -18.33 0.48
CA ILE A 93 1.89 -17.33 -0.50
C ILE A 93 0.99 -16.10 -0.43
N TYR A 94 -0.33 -16.30 -0.41
CA TYR A 94 -1.31 -15.22 -0.34
C TYR A 94 -1.14 -14.38 0.94
N ILE A 95 -1.06 -15.01 2.12
CA ILE A 95 -0.97 -14.27 3.38
C ILE A 95 0.37 -13.54 3.54
N VAL A 96 1.49 -14.13 3.06
CA VAL A 96 2.79 -13.42 3.00
C VAL A 96 2.70 -12.23 2.06
N GLY A 97 2.08 -12.41 0.89
CA GLY A 97 1.81 -11.31 -0.04
C GLY A 97 0.96 -10.21 0.60
N SER A 98 -0.06 -10.56 1.39
CA SER A 98 -0.91 -9.59 2.11
C SER A 98 -0.12 -8.80 3.15
N LEU A 99 0.68 -9.48 3.98
CA LEU A 99 1.55 -8.86 4.99
C LEU A 99 2.48 -7.83 4.34
N LEU A 100 3.21 -8.23 3.29
CA LEU A 100 4.09 -7.32 2.57
C LEU A 100 3.31 -6.17 1.93
N GLY A 101 2.10 -6.44 1.44
CA GLY A 101 1.19 -5.44 0.87
C GLY A 101 0.83 -4.37 1.89
N THR A 102 0.38 -4.76 3.08
CA THR A 102 0.04 -3.83 4.17
C THR A 102 1.26 -3.03 4.61
N LEU A 103 2.41 -3.66 4.81
CA LEU A 103 3.66 -2.95 5.16
C LEU A 103 4.06 -1.95 4.06
N GLY A 104 3.83 -2.30 2.79
CA GLY A 104 4.00 -1.37 1.65
C GLY A 104 3.07 -0.17 1.73
N GLN A 105 1.79 -0.34 2.13
CA GLN A 105 0.85 0.76 2.34
C GLN A 105 1.27 1.67 3.51
N VAL A 106 1.83 1.09 4.58
CA VAL A 106 2.38 1.84 5.71
C VAL A 106 3.59 2.67 5.28
N ALA A 107 4.51 2.09 4.51
CA ALA A 107 5.65 2.81 3.95
C ALA A 107 5.17 3.93 3.00
N LEU A 108 4.12 3.70 2.22
CA LEU A 108 3.53 4.70 1.32
C LEU A 108 2.93 5.87 2.10
N LEU A 109 2.20 5.61 3.19
CA LEU A 109 1.68 6.63 4.10
C LEU A 109 2.82 7.50 4.66
N LEU A 110 3.89 6.87 5.13
CA LEU A 110 5.07 7.59 5.64
C LEU A 110 5.72 8.43 4.55
N ALA A 111 5.86 7.90 3.33
CA ALA A 111 6.39 8.65 2.19
C ALA A 111 5.55 9.90 1.90
N PHE A 112 4.22 9.78 1.83
CA PHE A 112 3.34 10.92 1.62
C PHE A 112 3.44 11.96 2.74
N PHE A 113 3.45 11.52 4.00
CA PHE A 113 3.55 12.42 5.14
C PHE A 113 4.84 13.23 5.14
N PHE A 114 5.98 12.57 4.95
CA PHE A 114 7.27 13.25 4.92
C PHE A 114 7.46 14.13 3.69
N LEU A 115 6.93 13.72 2.53
CA LEU A 115 6.96 14.55 1.32
C LEU A 115 6.09 15.81 1.49
N ALA A 116 4.86 15.65 2.00
CA ALA A 116 3.97 16.78 2.29
C ALA A 116 4.61 17.77 3.27
N HIS A 117 5.29 17.26 4.30
CA HIS A 117 6.02 18.09 5.24
C HIS A 117 7.20 18.82 4.59
N ALA A 118 8.01 18.12 3.78
CA ALA A 118 9.15 18.72 3.10
C ALA A 118 8.71 19.86 2.16
N LEU A 119 7.59 19.69 1.46
CA LEU A 119 7.01 20.74 0.63
C LEU A 119 6.50 21.94 1.45
N ALA A 120 5.98 21.70 2.67
CA ALA A 120 5.55 22.78 3.56
C ALA A 120 6.75 23.56 4.14
N GLN A 121 7.87 22.89 4.42
CA GLN A 121 9.10 23.55 4.90
C GLN A 121 9.73 24.47 3.85
N LEU A 122 9.71 24.08 2.57
CA LEU A 122 10.26 24.89 1.48
C LEU A 122 9.49 26.18 1.16
N HIS A 123 8.35 26.42 1.79
CA HIS A 123 7.58 27.64 1.52
C HIS A 123 7.99 28.81 2.44
N GLY A 124 9.09 28.68 3.21
CA GLY A 124 9.60 29.73 4.11
C GLY A 124 8.68 30.12 5.28
N SER A 125 7.45 29.62 5.33
CA SER A 125 6.43 30.02 6.31
C SER A 125 6.36 29.10 7.54
N ALA A 126 7.47 28.47 7.94
CA ALA A 126 7.51 27.61 9.12
C ALA A 126 7.34 28.44 10.41
N THR A 127 6.11 28.87 10.68
CA THR A 127 5.72 29.51 11.93
C THR A 127 5.81 28.49 13.08
N THR A 128 5.99 28.97 14.30
CA THR A 128 6.02 28.13 15.52
C THR A 128 4.79 27.24 15.70
N ASN A 129 3.65 27.58 15.08
CA ASN A 129 2.45 26.75 15.06
C ASN A 129 2.54 25.57 14.08
N ASP A 130 3.15 25.77 12.91
CA ASP A 130 3.35 24.70 11.91
C ASP A 130 4.32 23.62 12.43
N SER A 131 5.31 24.00 13.25
CA SER A 131 6.23 23.03 13.88
C SER A 131 5.54 22.17 14.96
N ARG A 132 4.62 22.75 15.76
CA ARG A 132 3.86 22.01 16.77
C ARG A 132 2.87 21.04 16.13
N ILE A 133 2.11 21.48 15.12
CA ILE A 133 1.17 20.62 14.39
C ILE A 133 1.91 19.46 13.72
N PHE A 134 3.07 19.72 13.09
CA PHE A 134 3.91 18.67 12.53
C PHE A 134 4.40 17.67 13.58
N SER A 135 4.84 18.15 14.75
CA SER A 135 5.32 17.26 15.82
C SER A 135 4.25 16.28 16.32
N VAL A 136 3.00 16.75 16.41
CA VAL A 136 1.85 15.93 16.80
C VAL A 136 1.47 14.98 15.67
N GLY A 137 1.36 15.48 14.44
CA GLY A 137 1.06 14.67 13.26
C GLY A 137 2.09 13.56 13.05
N ARG A 138 3.38 13.85 13.25
CA ARG A 138 4.47 12.87 13.17
C ARG A 138 4.29 11.77 14.20
N LYS A 139 3.99 12.10 15.46
CA LYS A 139 3.75 11.09 16.51
C LYS A 139 2.54 10.21 16.16
N LEU A 140 1.46 10.81 15.67
CA LEU A 140 0.25 10.08 15.26
C LEU A 140 0.51 9.16 14.07
N VAL A 141 1.17 9.65 13.02
CA VAL A 141 1.47 8.85 11.82
C VAL A 141 2.44 7.73 12.13
N PHE A 142 3.51 7.96 12.90
CA PHE A 142 4.40 6.88 13.33
C PHE A 142 3.72 5.88 14.25
N GLY A 143 2.99 6.36 15.26
CA GLY A 143 2.27 5.51 16.21
C GLY A 143 1.21 4.66 15.52
N GLY A 144 0.40 5.28 14.63
CA GLY A 144 -0.59 4.58 13.81
C GLY A 144 0.05 3.59 12.84
N SER A 145 1.16 3.96 12.19
CA SER A 145 1.92 3.07 11.31
C SER A 145 2.46 1.84 12.06
N ALA A 146 3.03 2.05 13.24
CA ALA A 146 3.52 0.97 14.09
C ALA A 146 2.38 0.07 14.57
N LEU A 147 1.25 0.65 14.98
CA LEU A 147 0.06 -0.10 15.37
C LEU A 147 -0.45 -0.96 14.21
N ILE A 148 -0.61 -0.40 13.01
CA ILE A 148 -1.05 -1.13 11.81
C ILE A 148 -0.09 -2.30 11.53
N ALA A 149 1.23 -2.06 11.56
CA ALA A 149 2.21 -3.11 11.31
C ALA A 149 2.15 -4.23 12.37
N LEU A 150 1.99 -3.90 13.65
CA LEU A 150 1.86 -4.88 14.71
C LEU A 150 0.56 -5.69 14.60
N VAL A 151 -0.56 -5.04 14.29
CA VAL A 151 -1.84 -5.73 14.07
C VAL A 151 -1.76 -6.63 12.83
N GLU A 152 -1.08 -6.22 11.76
CA GLU A 152 -0.89 -7.06 10.56
C GLU A 152 -0.04 -8.30 10.89
N VAL A 153 1.01 -8.16 11.70
CA VAL A 153 1.78 -9.33 12.17
C VAL A 153 0.90 -10.26 13.01
N ALA A 154 0.02 -9.71 13.86
CA ALA A 154 -0.95 -10.51 14.61
C ALA A 154 -1.94 -11.23 13.68
N VAL A 155 -2.47 -10.55 12.66
CA VAL A 155 -3.31 -11.15 11.60
C VAL A 155 -2.58 -12.32 10.95
N PHE A 156 -1.33 -12.10 10.52
CA PHE A 156 -0.50 -13.13 9.91
C PHE A 156 -0.35 -14.35 10.84
N CYS A 157 0.01 -14.13 12.11
CA CYS A 157 0.15 -15.20 13.09
C CYS A 157 -1.16 -15.96 13.33
N CYS A 158 -2.28 -15.25 13.52
CA CYS A 158 -3.60 -15.87 13.67
C CYS A 158 -3.98 -16.69 12.43
N TYR A 159 -3.68 -16.15 11.23
CA TYR A 159 -3.97 -16.82 9.97
C TYR A 159 -3.21 -18.14 9.84
N ILE A 160 -1.90 -18.08 10.04
CA ILE A 160 -1.04 -19.27 10.01
C ILE A 160 -1.49 -20.29 11.05
N ALA A 161 -1.78 -19.84 12.28
CA ALA A 161 -2.21 -20.72 13.36
C ALA A 161 -3.50 -21.46 13.02
N PHE A 162 -4.55 -20.76 12.54
CA PHE A 162 -5.80 -21.43 12.21
C PHE A 162 -5.63 -22.37 11.02
N GLN A 163 -4.86 -21.98 9.98
CA GLN A 163 -4.60 -22.82 8.82
C GLN A 163 -3.90 -24.13 9.22
N ILE A 164 -2.89 -24.06 10.10
CA ILE A 164 -2.20 -25.25 10.63
C ILE A 164 -3.19 -26.10 11.43
N MET A 165 -4.00 -25.50 12.30
CA MET A 165 -5.00 -26.24 13.08
C MET A 165 -5.98 -26.99 12.18
N PHE A 166 -6.56 -26.35 11.15
CA PHE A 166 -7.47 -27.04 10.23
C PHE A 166 -6.81 -28.18 9.44
N LYS A 167 -5.48 -28.13 9.22
CA LYS A 167 -4.75 -29.24 8.59
C LYS A 167 -4.49 -30.40 9.53
N VAL A 168 -4.14 -30.12 10.79
CA VAL A 168 -3.76 -31.15 11.77
C VAL A 168 -4.99 -31.83 12.41
N LEU A 169 -6.07 -31.08 12.61
CA LEU A 169 -7.24 -31.57 13.34
C LEU A 169 -7.94 -32.79 12.72
N PRO A 170 -8.10 -32.90 11.38
CA PRO A 170 -8.70 -34.09 10.77
C PRO A 170 -7.88 -35.37 10.95
N GLY A 171 -6.56 -35.25 11.12
CA GLY A 171 -5.64 -36.38 11.26
C GLY A 171 -5.30 -36.75 12.71
N ARG A 172 -5.95 -36.12 13.70
CA ARG A 172 -5.73 -36.41 15.12
C ARG A 172 -6.56 -37.61 15.58
N ASP A 173 -5.89 -38.61 16.13
CA ASP A 173 -6.53 -39.81 16.71
C ASP A 173 -7.44 -39.51 17.91
N ARG A 174 -7.27 -38.35 18.56
CA ARG A 174 -8.09 -37.92 19.70
C ARG A 174 -8.68 -36.53 19.44
N TYR A 175 -10.01 -36.47 19.47
CA TYR A 175 -10.75 -35.21 19.50
C TYR A 175 -10.54 -34.50 20.83
N VAL A 176 -9.92 -33.32 20.81
CA VAL A 176 -9.84 -32.42 21.97
C VAL A 176 -10.95 -31.39 21.85
N ARG A 177 -11.84 -31.36 22.85
CA ARG A 177 -12.98 -30.44 22.88
C ARG A 177 -12.48 -28.99 22.89
N GLY A 178 -12.95 -28.20 21.92
CA GLY A 178 -12.61 -26.78 21.79
C GLY A 178 -11.50 -26.46 20.78
N ASP A 179 -10.80 -27.45 20.22
CA ASP A 179 -9.77 -27.17 19.20
C ASP A 179 -10.35 -26.54 17.93
N TRP A 180 -11.49 -27.06 17.46
CA TRP A 180 -12.21 -26.51 16.31
C TRP A 180 -12.76 -25.10 16.62
N ASP A 181 -13.29 -24.88 17.82
CA ASP A 181 -13.76 -23.56 18.25
C ASP A 181 -12.61 -22.55 18.31
N ASN A 182 -11.43 -22.97 18.76
CA ASN A 182 -10.22 -22.14 18.79
C ASN A 182 -9.75 -21.77 17.37
N ALA A 183 -9.73 -22.73 16.45
CA ALA A 183 -9.38 -22.47 15.05
C ALA A 183 -10.35 -21.47 14.40
N ILE A 184 -11.66 -21.63 14.63
CA ILE A 184 -12.70 -20.72 14.16
C ILE A 184 -12.52 -19.32 14.77
N ARG A 185 -12.27 -19.22 16.08
CA ARG A 185 -12.02 -17.93 16.76
C ARG A 185 -10.80 -17.21 16.21
N LEU A 186 -9.72 -17.94 15.93
CA LEU A 186 -8.51 -17.38 15.32
C LEU A 186 -8.78 -16.88 13.89
N SER A 187 -9.61 -17.60 13.11
CA SER A 187 -10.06 -17.14 11.80
C SER A 187 -10.82 -15.82 11.90
N PHE A 188 -11.84 -15.74 12.74
CA PHE A 188 -12.59 -14.51 12.96
C PHE A 188 -11.72 -13.37 13.49
N ALA A 189 -10.82 -13.65 14.41
CA ALA A 189 -9.87 -12.65 14.92
C ALA A 189 -9.02 -12.08 13.77
N SER A 190 -8.52 -12.93 12.87
CA SER A 190 -7.76 -12.49 11.70
C SER A 190 -8.58 -11.61 10.75
N GLU A 191 -9.85 -11.97 10.50
CA GLU A 191 -10.76 -11.21 9.63
C GLU A 191 -11.10 -9.83 10.22
N TYR A 192 -11.49 -9.77 11.50
CA TYR A 192 -11.83 -8.51 12.15
C TYR A 192 -10.62 -7.58 12.35
N MET A 193 -9.44 -8.14 12.65
CA MET A 193 -8.21 -7.35 12.71
C MET A 193 -7.83 -6.80 11.33
N SER A 194 -7.95 -7.61 10.27
CA SER A 194 -7.73 -7.14 8.88
C SER A 194 -8.70 -6.03 8.49
N ALA A 195 -9.98 -6.16 8.87
CA ALA A 195 -10.96 -5.11 8.64
C ALA A 195 -10.61 -3.82 9.37
N SER A 196 -10.14 -3.93 10.62
CA SER A 196 -9.69 -2.79 11.42
C SER A 196 -8.50 -2.08 10.76
N ILE A 197 -7.55 -2.81 10.20
CA ILE A 197 -6.42 -2.24 9.44
C ILE A 197 -6.92 -1.43 8.24
N ASN A 198 -7.87 -1.96 7.47
CA ASN A 198 -8.45 -1.24 6.34
C ASN A 198 -9.14 0.06 6.77
N CYS A 199 -9.87 0.05 7.90
CA CYS A 199 -10.44 1.26 8.48
C CYS A 199 -9.36 2.29 8.88
N MET A 200 -8.30 1.85 9.55
CA MET A 200 -7.20 2.73 9.96
C MET A 200 -6.50 3.35 8.75
N LEU A 201 -6.22 2.56 7.71
CA LEU A 201 -5.62 3.04 6.46
C LEU A 201 -6.54 4.00 5.71
N LEU A 202 -7.85 3.78 5.71
CA LEU A 202 -8.81 4.71 5.11
C LEU A 202 -8.84 6.05 5.85
N ILE A 203 -8.90 6.03 7.18
CA ILE A 203 -8.84 7.24 8.01
C ILE A 203 -7.52 8.00 7.75
N ALA A 204 -6.40 7.28 7.68
CA ALA A 204 -5.10 7.86 7.36
C ALA A 204 -5.08 8.47 5.94
N ALA A 205 -5.66 7.80 4.94
CA ALA A 205 -5.76 8.32 3.58
C ALA A 205 -6.60 9.59 3.51
N VAL A 206 -7.75 9.64 4.19
CA VAL A 206 -8.58 10.87 4.26
C VAL A 206 -7.80 12.00 4.91
N GLY A 207 -7.14 11.75 6.05
CA GLY A 207 -6.32 12.75 6.74
C GLY A 207 -5.17 13.25 5.86
N MET A 208 -4.50 12.35 5.14
CA MET A 208 -3.42 12.70 4.22
C MET A 208 -3.90 13.49 3.00
N THR A 209 -5.08 13.18 2.45
CA THR A 209 -5.66 13.96 1.34
C THR A 209 -5.93 15.38 1.78
N ILE A 210 -6.48 15.58 2.99
CA ILE A 210 -6.70 16.92 3.55
C ILE A 210 -5.37 17.64 3.72
N TYR A 211 -4.35 16.96 4.25
CA TYR A 211 -3.03 17.55 4.45
C TYR A 211 -2.36 17.93 3.11
N ALA A 212 -2.41 17.05 2.11
CA ALA A 212 -1.89 17.29 0.77
C ALA A 212 -2.62 18.44 0.07
N PHE A 213 -3.94 18.54 0.25
CA PHE A 213 -4.73 19.65 -0.28
C PHE A 213 -4.32 20.99 0.34
N GLN A 214 -4.12 21.03 1.66
CA GLN A 214 -3.62 22.22 2.33
C GLN A 214 -2.21 22.60 1.86
N ALA A 215 -1.32 21.61 1.71
CA ALA A 215 0.03 21.84 1.18
C ALA A 215 -0.01 22.39 -0.25
N GLN A 216 -0.88 21.85 -1.12
CA GLN A 216 -1.05 22.33 -2.48
C GLN A 216 -1.62 23.75 -2.54
N ARG A 217 -2.57 24.08 -1.66
CA ARG A 217 -3.12 25.43 -1.57
C ARG A 217 -2.06 26.44 -1.14
N LYS A 218 -1.20 26.08 -0.17
CA LYS A 218 -0.08 26.92 0.27
C LYS A 218 0.99 27.06 -0.82
N ALA A 219 1.25 26.02 -1.60
CA ALA A 219 2.24 26.01 -2.68
C ALA A 219 1.82 26.75 -3.97
N ARG A 220 0.68 27.46 -3.99
CA ARG A 220 0.19 28.11 -5.21
C ARG A 220 1.06 29.34 -5.53
N GLY A 221 1.61 29.38 -6.75
CA GLY A 221 2.50 30.46 -7.19
C GLY A 221 3.97 30.29 -6.78
N SER A 222 4.33 29.19 -6.11
CA SER A 222 5.71 28.88 -5.73
C SER A 222 6.35 27.86 -6.69
N PRO A 223 7.70 27.75 -6.73
CA PRO A 223 8.38 26.75 -7.58
C PRO A 223 8.00 25.29 -7.23
N VAL A 224 7.48 25.05 -6.02
CA VAL A 224 7.06 23.73 -5.55
C VAL A 224 5.61 23.36 -5.92
N GLN A 225 4.87 24.25 -6.60
CA GLN A 225 3.47 24.03 -6.97
C GLN A 225 3.25 22.72 -7.74
N LYS A 226 4.12 22.42 -8.72
CA LYS A 226 4.00 21.20 -9.53
C LYS A 226 4.16 19.94 -8.66
N ALA A 227 5.12 19.94 -7.73
CA ALA A 227 5.34 18.81 -6.83
C ALA A 227 4.15 18.60 -5.88
N ALA A 228 3.57 19.69 -5.37
CA ALA A 228 2.39 19.62 -4.51
C ALA A 228 1.13 19.11 -5.25
N ILE A 229 0.97 19.46 -6.54
CA ILE A 229 -0.09 18.90 -7.39
C ILE A 229 0.11 17.39 -7.59
N LEU A 230 1.33 16.96 -7.92
CA LEU A 230 1.63 15.54 -8.13
C LEU A 230 1.41 14.73 -6.84
N LEU A 231 1.80 15.27 -5.68
CA LEU A 231 1.51 14.68 -4.38
C LEU A 231 -0.01 14.55 -4.15
N LEU A 232 -0.78 15.60 -4.41
CA LEU A 232 -2.24 15.57 -4.23
C LEU A 232 -2.90 14.50 -5.12
N ILE A 233 -2.46 14.38 -6.38
CA ILE A 233 -2.94 13.34 -7.29
C ILE A 233 -2.59 11.95 -6.76
N ALA A 234 -1.34 11.74 -6.34
CA ALA A 234 -0.87 10.45 -5.81
C ALA A 234 -1.67 10.02 -4.56
N VAL A 235 -1.87 10.94 -3.62
CA VAL A 235 -2.66 10.68 -2.40
C VAL A 235 -4.14 10.45 -2.73
N SER A 236 -4.69 11.15 -3.72
CA SER A 236 -6.08 10.94 -4.17
C SER A 236 -6.27 9.56 -4.81
N LEU A 237 -5.33 9.12 -5.64
CA LEU A 237 -5.33 7.76 -6.21
C LEU A 237 -5.23 6.70 -5.11
N TRP A 238 -4.38 6.94 -4.11
CA TRP A 238 -4.28 6.06 -2.94
C TRP A 238 -5.59 6.02 -2.13
N LEU A 239 -6.26 7.16 -1.94
CA LEU A 239 -7.56 7.24 -1.29
C LEU A 239 -8.62 6.40 -2.03
N VAL A 240 -8.68 6.48 -3.37
CA VAL A 240 -9.57 5.63 -4.18
C VAL A 240 -9.32 4.14 -3.90
N ALA A 241 -8.05 3.73 -3.88
CA ALA A 241 -7.68 2.35 -3.54
C ALA A 241 -8.12 1.94 -2.13
N ARG A 242 -8.00 2.84 -1.15
CA ARG A 242 -8.44 2.57 0.24
C ARG A 242 -9.97 2.51 0.37
N ILE A 243 -10.70 3.37 -0.32
CA ILE A 243 -12.17 3.32 -0.37
C ILE A 243 -12.63 1.98 -0.95
N TRP A 244 -12.01 1.54 -2.05
CA TRP A 244 -12.31 0.25 -2.65
C TRP A 244 -11.99 -0.93 -1.71
N ALA A 245 -10.83 -0.91 -1.05
CA ALA A 245 -10.46 -1.92 -0.05
C ALA A 245 -11.45 -1.96 1.14
N PHE A 246 -11.97 -0.81 1.56
CA PHE A 246 -12.99 -0.73 2.59
C PHE A 246 -14.33 -1.31 2.12
N ILE A 247 -14.79 -0.94 0.91
CA ILE A 247 -16.04 -1.48 0.34
C ILE A 247 -15.97 -3.01 0.24
N THR A 248 -14.86 -3.54 -0.29
CA THR A 248 -14.66 -5.00 -0.41
C THR A 248 -14.63 -5.69 0.96
N THR A 249 -14.00 -5.07 1.97
CA THR A 249 -14.02 -5.55 3.36
C THR A 249 -15.45 -5.61 3.92
N VAL A 250 -16.23 -4.53 3.78
CA VAL A 250 -17.61 -4.46 4.27
C VAL A 250 -18.49 -5.51 3.61
N MET A 251 -18.35 -5.69 2.29
CA MET A 251 -19.11 -6.70 1.54
C MET A 251 -18.73 -8.13 1.99
N SER A 252 -17.44 -8.38 2.22
CA SER A 252 -16.95 -9.66 2.75
C SER A 252 -17.56 -9.96 4.12
N LEU A 253 -17.56 -9.00 5.03
CA LEU A 253 -18.13 -9.15 6.37
C LEU A 253 -19.66 -9.31 6.36
N ALA A 254 -20.33 -8.64 5.43
CA ALA A 254 -21.77 -8.78 5.24
C ALA A 254 -22.17 -10.11 4.58
N MET A 255 -21.21 -10.98 4.25
CA MET A 255 -21.39 -12.22 3.49
C MET A 255 -22.11 -12.00 2.14
N VAL A 256 -22.07 -10.76 1.64
CA VAL A 256 -22.58 -10.39 0.31
C VAL A 256 -21.48 -10.77 -0.68
N TRP A 257 -21.44 -12.06 -1.02
CA TRP A 257 -20.39 -12.60 -1.86
C TRP A 257 -20.38 -11.93 -3.24
N TRP A 258 -19.31 -11.20 -3.49
CA TRP A 258 -18.88 -10.78 -4.82
C TRP A 258 -18.17 -11.95 -5.52
N GLY A 259 -18.81 -13.13 -5.58
CA GLY A 259 -18.30 -14.32 -6.27
C GLY A 259 -18.21 -14.17 -7.79
N SER A 260 -18.47 -12.96 -8.29
CA SER A 260 -18.43 -12.63 -9.70
C SER A 260 -16.98 -12.37 -10.14
N PRO A 261 -16.48 -13.04 -11.19
CA PRO A 261 -15.14 -12.80 -11.72
C PRO A 261 -14.91 -11.34 -12.16
N TYR A 262 -15.97 -10.62 -12.51
CA TYR A 262 -15.93 -9.22 -12.94
C TYR A 262 -15.48 -8.27 -11.82
N VAL A 263 -15.70 -8.67 -10.58
CA VAL A 263 -15.23 -7.96 -9.38
C VAL A 263 -13.72 -7.92 -9.35
N GLY A 264 -13.08 -9.06 -9.62
CA GLY A 264 -11.62 -9.16 -9.65
C GLY A 264 -11.01 -8.24 -10.71
N ILE A 265 -11.73 -7.97 -11.80
CA ILE A 265 -11.31 -7.02 -12.85
C ILE A 265 -11.38 -5.59 -12.30
N ILE A 266 -12.51 -5.20 -11.69
CA ILE A 266 -12.67 -3.87 -11.08
C ILE A 266 -11.62 -3.65 -9.99
N ASP A 267 -11.38 -4.67 -9.16
CA ASP A 267 -10.35 -4.66 -8.12
C ASP A 267 -8.94 -4.41 -8.69
N THR A 268 -8.63 -4.99 -9.85
CA THR A 268 -7.36 -4.74 -10.52
C THR A 268 -7.19 -3.26 -10.85
N PHE A 269 -8.21 -2.61 -11.39
CA PHE A 269 -8.13 -1.18 -11.70
C PHE A 269 -8.10 -0.31 -10.45
N LEU A 270 -9.04 -0.53 -9.51
CA LEU A 270 -9.24 0.35 -8.38
C LEU A 270 -8.21 0.17 -7.27
N ALA A 271 -7.60 -1.02 -7.12
CA ALA A 271 -6.58 -1.28 -6.11
C ALA A 271 -5.15 -1.35 -6.68
N ILE A 272 -4.92 -2.07 -7.78
CA ILE A 272 -3.56 -2.32 -8.29
C ILE A 272 -3.09 -1.14 -9.15
N TRP A 273 -3.86 -0.74 -10.16
CA TRP A 273 -3.46 0.30 -11.10
C TRP A 273 -3.36 1.69 -10.45
N THR A 274 -4.32 2.05 -9.59
CA THR A 274 -4.29 3.30 -8.83
C THR A 274 -3.09 3.38 -7.88
N SER A 275 -2.79 2.30 -7.15
CA SER A 275 -1.63 2.24 -6.25
C SER A 275 -0.33 2.33 -7.03
N PHE A 276 -0.23 1.64 -8.17
CA PHE A 276 0.92 1.75 -9.06
C PHE A 276 1.11 3.18 -9.58
N ALA A 277 0.04 3.81 -10.06
CA ALA A 277 0.11 5.19 -10.53
C ALA A 277 0.55 6.15 -9.42
N ALA A 278 0.04 6.00 -8.20
CA ALA A 278 0.47 6.77 -7.03
C ALA A 278 1.97 6.58 -6.73
N LEU A 279 2.44 5.33 -6.76
CA LEU A 279 3.86 5.00 -6.60
C LEU A 279 4.71 5.62 -7.72
N MET A 280 4.30 5.49 -8.98
CA MET A 280 5.01 6.09 -10.12
C MET A 280 5.15 7.61 -10.01
N LEU A 281 4.11 8.29 -9.54
CA LEU A 281 4.18 9.73 -9.28
C LEU A 281 5.22 10.06 -8.20
N LEU A 282 5.29 9.27 -7.13
CA LEU A 282 6.35 9.42 -6.11
C LEU A 282 7.75 9.13 -6.66
N TYR A 283 7.89 8.11 -7.52
CA TYR A 283 9.17 7.82 -8.18
C TYR A 283 9.62 8.97 -9.08
N ILE A 284 8.72 9.54 -9.88
CA ILE A 284 9.01 10.70 -10.74
C ILE A 284 9.46 11.87 -9.87
N LEU A 285 8.77 12.15 -8.77
CA LEU A 285 9.17 13.19 -7.82
C LEU A 285 10.55 12.91 -7.21
N ALA A 286 10.84 11.65 -6.86
CA ALA A 286 12.09 11.26 -6.22
C ALA A 286 13.28 11.27 -7.18
N SER A 287 13.05 10.93 -8.45
CA SER A 287 14.08 10.79 -9.48
C SER A 287 14.50 12.13 -10.11
N ASN A 288 13.62 13.14 -10.06
CA ASN A 288 13.91 14.42 -10.67
C ASN A 288 14.63 15.37 -9.71
N ASN A 289 15.90 15.66 -9.99
CA ASN A 289 16.72 16.59 -9.22
C ASN A 289 16.19 18.04 -9.19
N ALA A 290 15.32 18.43 -10.14
CA ALA A 290 14.65 19.73 -10.12
C ALA A 290 13.64 19.85 -8.96
N TYR A 291 13.11 18.73 -8.49
CA TYR A 291 12.31 18.64 -7.26
C TYR A 291 13.14 18.15 -6.07
N GLY A 292 14.47 18.08 -6.23
CA GLY A 292 15.39 17.87 -5.13
C GLY A 292 15.30 19.06 -4.19
N LEU A 293 14.52 18.90 -3.12
CA LEU A 293 14.19 19.95 -2.15
C LEU A 293 15.46 20.62 -1.57
N SER A 294 16.61 19.93 -1.57
CA SER A 294 17.91 20.47 -1.18
C SER A 294 18.41 21.60 -2.09
N ARG A 295 18.11 21.61 -3.40
CA ARG A 295 18.60 22.65 -4.33
C ARG A 295 17.79 23.94 -4.24
N LEU A 296 16.50 23.84 -3.92
CA LEU A 296 15.64 25.00 -3.65
C LEU A 296 16.06 25.71 -2.36
N HIS A 297 16.48 24.96 -1.33
CA HIS A 297 17.01 25.53 -0.08
C HIS A 297 18.29 26.35 -0.30
N TYR A 298 19.24 25.85 -1.10
CA TYR A 298 20.45 26.61 -1.46
C TYR A 298 20.17 27.83 -2.34
N GLN A 299 19.18 27.75 -3.25
CA GLN A 299 18.80 28.91 -4.07
C GLN A 299 18.08 29.99 -3.26
N GLU A 300 17.21 29.64 -2.31
CA GLU A 300 16.57 30.62 -1.43
C GLU A 300 17.58 31.29 -0.49
N GLU A 301 18.55 30.55 0.07
CA GLU A 301 19.63 31.14 0.88
C GLU A 301 20.57 32.04 0.06
N GLU A 302 20.91 31.65 -1.18
CA GLU A 302 21.72 32.48 -2.08
C GLU A 302 20.98 33.74 -2.56
N ASP A 303 19.68 33.64 -2.84
CA ASP A 303 18.85 34.78 -3.27
C ASP A 303 18.56 35.72 -2.10
N GLU A 304 18.37 35.21 -0.88
CA GLU A 304 18.32 36.03 0.33
C GLU A 304 19.66 36.73 0.57
N GLN A 305 20.80 36.03 0.51
CA GLN A 305 22.12 36.66 0.69
C GLN A 305 22.40 37.78 -0.32
N ARG A 306 22.08 37.57 -1.61
CA ARG A 306 22.20 38.63 -2.63
C ARG A 306 21.31 39.83 -2.36
N GLY A 307 20.09 39.61 -1.87
CA GLY A 307 19.18 40.69 -1.51
C GLY A 307 19.63 41.53 -0.31
N TRP A 308 20.50 40.99 0.55
CA TRP A 308 21.13 41.73 1.65
C TRP A 308 22.37 42.50 1.19
N GLU A 309 23.19 41.95 0.29
CA GLU A 309 24.36 42.62 -0.28
C GLU A 309 23.99 43.81 -1.16
N GLU A 310 22.85 43.79 -1.85
CA GLU A 310 22.37 44.94 -2.65
C GLU A 310 21.75 46.08 -1.81
N ARG A 311 21.54 45.87 -0.50
CA ARG A 311 20.93 46.87 0.41
C ARG A 311 21.93 47.54 1.36
N THR A 312 23.19 47.15 1.33
CA THR A 312 24.30 47.73 2.10
C THR A 312 25.26 48.47 1.20
#